data_AF-A0A7C3BYW3-F1
#
_entry.id   AF-A0A7C3BYW3-F1
#
_cell.length_a   1.000
_cell.length_b   1.000
_cell.length_c   1.000
_cell.angle_alpha   90.00
_cell.angle_beta   90.00
_cell.angle_gamma   90.00
#
_symmetry.space_group_name_H-M   'P 1'
#
loop_
_entity.id
_entity.type
_entity.pdbx_description
1 polymer ?
#
loop_
_entity_poly.entity_id
_entity_poly.type
_entity_poly.pdbx_seq_one_letter_code
_entity_poly.pdbx_strand_id
1 'polypeptide(L)'
;MDFGNLSEVMPVILVILGLVAIQLFMRRKNVSPSSHQHVVHAILSDIRVNLRLVQILMDGEQIKRFAINGWKTNRNNIEFLSQNLQSALTDAFNIALDYNEQVSTTKQFKTSNYIASIDTVKLRDLLQKCKSALEDWLMNNVGTTDPGGKTGIFDSLIGRR
;
A
#
# COMPACT_ATOMS: atom_id res chain seq x y z
N MET A 1 22.67 1.96 53.03
CA MET A 1 22.48 1.97 51.57
C MET A 1 23.76 2.49 50.97
N ASP A 2 24.56 1.60 50.36
CA ASP A 2 25.88 1.92 49.82
C ASP A 2 25.75 2.65 48.48
N PHE A 3 25.87 3.97 48.52
CA PHE A 3 25.90 4.82 47.33
C PHE A 3 27.29 4.88 46.66
N GLY A 4 28.30 4.17 47.20
CA GLY A 4 29.68 4.18 46.74
C GLY A 4 29.93 3.50 45.38
N ASN A 5 29.02 2.64 44.93
CA ASN A 5 29.13 1.95 43.63
C ASN A 5 28.43 2.69 42.48
N LEU A 6 27.72 3.80 42.76
CA LEU A 6 26.94 4.48 41.73
C LEU A 6 27.83 5.22 40.72
N SER A 7 28.96 5.79 41.12
CA SER A 7 29.89 6.48 40.21
C SER A 7 30.60 5.51 39.25
N GLU A 8 30.84 4.27 39.69
CA GLU A 8 31.49 3.22 38.90
C GLU A 8 30.52 2.54 37.92
N VAL A 9 29.25 2.41 38.30
CA VAL A 9 28.20 1.81 37.46
C VAL A 9 27.52 2.83 36.54
N MET A 10 27.57 4.14 36.86
CA MET A 10 27.02 5.23 36.03
C MET A 10 27.50 5.20 34.56
N PRO A 11 28.82 5.06 34.26
CA PRO A 11 29.29 5.03 32.88
C PRO A 11 28.75 3.82 32.12
N VAL A 12 28.60 2.66 32.79
CA VAL A 12 28.05 1.44 32.18
C VAL A 12 26.56 1.64 31.84
N ILE A 13 25.79 2.23 32.75
CA ILE A 13 24.37 2.54 32.53
C ILE A 13 24.19 3.53 31.36
N LEU A 14 25.03 4.55 31.27
CA LEU A 14 25.01 5.52 30.17
C LEU A 14 25.34 4.87 28.82
N VAL A 15 26.30 3.95 28.78
CA VAL A 15 26.63 3.18 27.55
C VAL A 15 25.46 2.29 27.13
N ILE A 16 24.80 1.61 28.07
CA ILE A 16 23.64 0.76 27.79
C ILE A 16 22.47 1.63 27.29
N LEU A 17 22.17 2.76 27.93
CA LEU A 17 21.14 3.69 27.49
C LEU A 17 21.44 4.26 26.10
N GLY A 18 22.71 4.60 25.83
CA GLY A 18 23.17 5.03 24.52
C GLY A 18 22.97 3.95 23.45
N LEU A 19 23.33 2.70 23.74
CA LEU A 19 23.12 1.56 22.85
C LEU A 19 21.64 1.31 22.58
N VAL A 20 20.78 1.38 23.59
CA VAL A 20 19.32 1.22 23.42
C VAL A 20 18.73 2.37 22.61
N ALA A 21 19.18 3.61 22.83
CA ALA A 21 18.76 4.77 22.07
C ALA A 21 19.19 4.67 20.59
N ILE A 22 20.43 4.25 20.33
CA ILE A 22 20.93 3.99 18.97
C ILE A 22 20.16 2.86 18.32
N GLN A 23 19.86 1.78 19.05
CA GLN A 23 19.09 0.65 18.52
C GLN A 23 17.64 1.05 18.19
N LEU A 24 17.01 1.89 19.00
CA LEU A 24 15.70 2.49 18.71
C LEU A 24 15.76 3.44 17.51
N PHE A 25 16.81 4.24 17.40
CA PHE A 25 16.98 5.20 16.30
C PHE A 25 17.30 4.51 14.97
N MET A 26 18.12 3.46 14.99
CA MET A 26 18.44 2.62 13.82
C MET A 26 17.25 1.77 13.37
N ARG A 27 16.41 1.28 14.31
CA ARG A 27 15.14 0.62 13.95
C ARG A 27 14.19 1.53 13.18
N ARG A 28 14.22 2.85 13.42
CA ARG A 28 13.43 3.83 12.65
C ARG A 28 14.02 4.20 11.29
N LYS A 29 15.33 4.01 11.07
CA LYS A 29 16.04 4.58 9.91
C LYS A 29 16.26 3.64 8.72
N ASN A 30 15.99 2.35 8.86
CA ASN A 30 16.29 1.35 7.81
C ASN A 30 15.04 0.94 7.02
N VAL A 31 14.30 1.90 6.47
CA VAL A 31 13.42 1.62 5.32
C VAL A 31 14.28 1.91 4.08
N SER A 32 14.97 0.87 3.62
CA SER A 32 15.83 0.94 2.43
C SER A 32 15.07 1.55 1.23
N PRO A 33 15.72 2.28 0.30
CA PRO A 33 15.12 2.66 -0.98
C PRO A 33 14.46 1.47 -1.72
N SER A 34 15.03 0.28 -1.56
CA SER A 34 14.47 -0.99 -2.07
C SER A 34 13.09 -1.30 -1.47
N SER A 35 12.84 -0.86 -0.23
CA SER A 35 11.57 -1.01 0.47
C SER A 35 10.52 -0.02 -0.03
N HIS A 36 10.87 1.26 -0.26
CA HIS A 36 9.93 2.23 -0.85
C HIS A 36 9.52 1.83 -2.27
N GLN A 37 10.47 1.38 -3.08
CA GLN A 37 10.20 0.84 -4.40
C GLN A 37 9.26 -0.37 -4.33
N HIS A 38 9.47 -1.30 -3.38
CA HIS A 38 8.58 -2.45 -3.18
C HIS A 38 7.17 -2.02 -2.77
N VAL A 39 7.05 -1.02 -1.89
CA VAL A 39 5.76 -0.43 -1.50
C VAL A 39 5.03 0.15 -2.71
N VAL A 40 5.70 0.98 -3.51
CA VAL A 40 5.10 1.58 -4.71
C VAL A 40 4.67 0.50 -5.68
N HIS A 41 5.49 -0.52 -5.94
CA HIS A 41 5.13 -1.64 -6.80
C HIS A 41 3.91 -2.42 -6.34
N ALA A 42 3.85 -2.74 -5.04
CA ALA A 42 2.72 -3.48 -4.48
C ALA A 42 1.41 -2.68 -4.63
N ILE A 43 1.44 -1.37 -4.36
CA ILE A 43 0.28 -0.48 -4.50
C ILE A 43 -0.09 -0.30 -5.97
N LEU A 44 0.90 -0.12 -6.85
CA LEU A 44 0.69 0.11 -8.27
C LEU A 44 0.14 -1.14 -8.98
N SER A 45 0.58 -2.34 -8.56
CA SER A 45 -0.01 -3.61 -8.98
C SER A 45 -1.50 -3.69 -8.62
N ASP A 46 -1.87 -3.37 -7.38
CA ASP A 46 -3.27 -3.31 -6.96
C ASP A 46 -4.07 -2.30 -7.80
N ILE A 47 -3.53 -1.09 -8.03
CA ILE A 47 -4.19 -0.05 -8.85
C ILE A 47 -4.41 -0.53 -10.28
N ARG A 48 -3.43 -1.17 -10.92
CA ARG A 48 -3.56 -1.70 -12.29
C ARG A 48 -4.66 -2.76 -12.38
N VAL A 49 -4.74 -3.65 -11.41
CA VAL A 49 -5.82 -4.65 -11.33
C VAL A 49 -7.16 -3.97 -11.11
N ASN A 50 -7.24 -3.02 -10.18
CA ASN A 50 -8.47 -2.31 -9.86
C ASN A 50 -8.99 -1.48 -11.05
N LEU A 51 -8.12 -0.84 -11.83
CA LEU A 51 -8.54 -0.13 -13.05
C LEU A 51 -9.25 -1.07 -14.04
N ARG A 52 -8.77 -2.30 -14.22
CA ARG A 52 -9.44 -3.29 -15.07
C ARG A 52 -10.76 -3.76 -14.45
N LEU A 53 -10.80 -3.96 -13.13
CA LEU A 53 -12.04 -4.32 -12.43
C LEU A 53 -13.09 -3.21 -12.50
N VAL A 54 -12.68 -1.95 -12.46
CA VAL A 54 -13.58 -0.82 -12.67
C VAL A 54 -14.14 -0.82 -14.09
N GLN A 55 -13.32 -1.10 -15.10
CA GLN A 55 -13.81 -1.23 -16.48
C GLN A 55 -14.89 -2.33 -16.59
N ILE A 56 -14.62 -3.51 -16.04
CA ILE A 56 -15.60 -4.62 -15.98
C ILE A 56 -16.90 -4.16 -15.29
N LEU A 57 -16.80 -3.44 -14.17
CA LEU A 57 -17.97 -2.90 -13.47
C LEU A 57 -18.73 -1.85 -14.30
N MET A 58 -18.01 -1.02 -15.05
CA MET A 58 -18.60 -0.01 -15.95
C MET A 58 -19.29 -0.65 -17.16
N ASP A 59 -18.80 -1.79 -17.63
CA ASP A 59 -19.40 -2.59 -18.71
C ASP A 59 -20.67 -3.36 -18.24
N GLY A 60 -21.05 -3.20 -16.98
CA GLY A 60 -22.25 -3.80 -16.38
C GLY A 60 -22.03 -5.20 -15.81
N GLU A 61 -20.79 -5.71 -15.82
CA GLU A 61 -20.46 -6.99 -15.22
C GLU A 61 -20.22 -6.87 -13.71
N GLN A 62 -20.52 -7.94 -12.97
CA GLN A 62 -20.28 -8.00 -11.53
C GLN A 62 -18.88 -8.52 -11.21
N ILE A 63 -18.13 -7.78 -10.40
CA ILE A 63 -16.83 -8.23 -9.88
C ILE A 63 -16.97 -8.82 -8.47
N LYS A 64 -16.09 -9.76 -8.12
CA LYS A 64 -16.14 -10.42 -6.80
C LYS A 64 -15.59 -9.56 -5.67
N ARG A 65 -14.55 -8.78 -5.94
CA ARG A 65 -13.84 -7.88 -5.00
C ARG A 65 -12.75 -7.10 -5.74
N PHE A 66 -12.42 -5.92 -5.25
CA PHE A 66 -11.21 -5.18 -5.60
C PHE A 66 -9.96 -5.76 -4.93
N ALA A 67 -8.82 -5.59 -5.58
CA ALA A 67 -7.50 -5.90 -5.05
C ALA A 67 -7.06 -4.82 -4.06
N ILE A 68 -6.77 -5.22 -2.82
CA ILE A 68 -6.43 -4.31 -1.72
C ILE A 68 -5.27 -4.84 -0.86
N ASN A 69 -4.59 -5.89 -1.32
CA ASN A 69 -3.63 -6.63 -0.51
C ASN A 69 -2.30 -5.86 -0.36
N GLY A 70 -1.82 -5.29 -1.47
CA GLY A 70 -0.67 -4.40 -1.49
C GLY A 70 -0.95 -3.14 -0.68
N TRP A 71 -2.13 -2.55 -0.82
CA TRP A 71 -2.57 -1.42 0.01
C TRP A 71 -2.61 -1.77 1.50
N LYS A 72 -3.32 -2.83 1.90
CA LYS A 72 -3.45 -3.24 3.32
C LYS A 72 -2.10 -3.47 4.00
N THR A 73 -1.18 -4.11 3.29
CA THR A 73 0.16 -4.43 3.82
C THR A 73 1.04 -3.19 3.94
N ASN A 74 0.89 -2.23 3.03
CA ASN A 74 1.85 -1.13 2.89
C ASN A 74 1.31 0.26 3.26
N ARG A 75 0.03 0.42 3.59
CA ARG A 75 -0.58 1.73 3.91
C ARG A 75 0.12 2.51 5.03
N ASN A 76 0.79 1.81 5.95
CA ASN A 76 1.52 2.44 7.06
C ASN A 76 2.93 2.90 6.65
N ASN A 77 3.40 2.50 5.46
CA ASN A 77 4.75 2.77 4.97
C ASN A 77 4.76 3.75 3.78
N ILE A 78 3.70 4.55 3.58
CA ILE A 78 3.57 5.48 2.45
C ILE A 78 4.01 6.92 2.77
N GLU A 79 4.60 7.16 3.94
CA GLU A 79 4.97 8.49 4.42
C GLU A 79 5.98 9.21 3.50
N PHE A 80 6.73 8.46 2.69
CA PHE A 80 7.67 8.98 1.69
C PHE A 80 6.99 9.57 0.45
N LEU A 81 5.69 9.32 0.25
CA LEU A 81 4.91 9.90 -0.84
C LEU A 81 4.41 11.30 -0.46
N SER A 82 4.07 12.14 -1.45
CA SER A 82 3.49 13.45 -1.17
C SER A 82 2.14 13.32 -0.45
N GLN A 83 1.82 14.25 0.45
CA GLN A 83 0.57 14.21 1.23
C GLN A 83 -0.68 14.15 0.33
N ASN A 84 -0.64 14.83 -0.82
CA ASN A 84 -1.70 14.78 -1.82
C ASN A 84 -1.88 13.36 -2.41
N LEU A 85 -0.78 12.65 -2.66
CA LEU A 85 -0.83 11.27 -3.16
C LEU A 85 -1.31 10.30 -2.09
N GLN A 86 -0.88 10.48 -0.83
CA GLN A 86 -1.35 9.68 0.30
C GLN A 86 -2.87 9.80 0.48
N SER A 87 -3.40 11.04 0.43
CA SER A 87 -4.84 11.30 0.50
C SER A 87 -5.58 10.63 -0.66
N ALA A 88 -5.12 10.83 -1.90
CA ALA A 88 -5.77 10.26 -3.08
C ALA A 88 -5.78 8.72 -3.07
N LEU A 89 -4.69 8.09 -2.62
CA LEU A 89 -4.62 6.64 -2.44
C LEU A 89 -5.61 6.17 -1.37
N THR A 90 -5.66 6.88 -0.24
CA THR A 90 -6.58 6.56 0.85
C THR A 90 -8.04 6.65 0.37
N ASP A 91 -8.40 7.71 -0.34
CA ASP A 91 -9.75 7.90 -0.89
C ASP A 91 -10.11 6.80 -1.89
N ALA A 92 -9.20 6.47 -2.81
CA ALA A 92 -9.44 5.42 -3.81
C ALA A 92 -9.62 4.04 -3.16
N PHE A 93 -8.75 3.69 -2.21
CA PHE A 93 -8.81 2.39 -1.55
C PHE A 93 -9.93 2.28 -0.51
N ASN A 94 -10.39 3.39 0.07
CA ASN A 94 -11.59 3.39 0.91
C ASN A 94 -12.83 3.03 0.08
N ILE A 95 -13.01 3.62 -1.10
CA ILE A 95 -14.10 3.25 -2.02
C ILE A 95 -14.03 1.75 -2.38
N ALA A 96 -12.82 1.23 -2.64
CA ALA A 96 -12.61 -0.19 -2.94
C ALA A 96 -12.89 -1.11 -1.72
N LEU A 97 -12.59 -0.65 -0.50
CA LEU A 97 -12.88 -1.35 0.74
C LEU A 97 -14.38 -1.41 1.01
N ASP A 98 -15.08 -0.30 0.86
CA ASP A 98 -16.53 -0.19 1.03
C ASP A 98 -17.25 -1.15 0.08
N TYR A 99 -16.80 -1.24 -1.19
CA TYR A 99 -17.31 -2.24 -2.13
C TYR A 99 -17.14 -3.67 -1.62
N ASN A 100 -15.93 -3.99 -1.16
CA ASN A 100 -15.58 -5.33 -0.74
C ASN A 100 -16.39 -5.73 0.50
N GLU A 101 -16.63 -4.79 1.41
CA GLU A 101 -17.51 -4.99 2.57
C GLU A 101 -18.95 -5.23 2.14
N GLN A 102 -19.51 -4.42 1.24
CA GLN A 102 -20.84 -4.63 0.67
C GLN A 102 -20.96 -6.01 0.03
N VAL A 103 -20.04 -6.40 -0.86
CA VAL A 103 -20.09 -7.73 -1.50
C VAL A 103 -19.96 -8.86 -0.47
N SER A 104 -19.19 -8.68 0.60
CA SER A 104 -19.06 -9.69 1.66
C SER A 104 -20.37 -9.85 2.47
N THR A 105 -21.04 -8.75 2.78
CA THR A 105 -22.32 -8.74 3.51
C THR A 105 -23.45 -9.27 2.64
N THR A 106 -23.55 -8.88 1.37
CA THR A 106 -24.54 -9.41 0.42
C THR A 106 -24.43 -10.93 0.27
N LYS A 107 -23.21 -11.47 0.22
CA LYS A 107 -22.99 -12.94 0.20
C LYS A 107 -23.47 -13.62 1.47
N GLN A 108 -23.26 -12.99 2.63
CA GLN A 108 -23.69 -13.53 3.92
C GLN A 108 -25.21 -13.55 4.07
N PHE A 109 -25.91 -12.53 3.57
CA PHE A 109 -27.35 -12.38 3.72
C PHE A 109 -28.18 -12.92 2.52
N LYS A 110 -27.54 -13.51 1.49
CA LYS A 110 -28.19 -14.02 0.25
C LYS A 110 -29.11 -12.99 -0.43
N THR A 111 -28.95 -11.71 -0.14
CA THR A 111 -29.77 -10.63 -0.68
C THR A 111 -29.22 -10.22 -2.05
N SER A 112 -29.69 -10.89 -3.11
CA SER A 112 -29.22 -10.73 -4.50
C SER A 112 -29.21 -9.30 -5.09
N ASN A 113 -29.79 -8.30 -4.41
CA ASN A 113 -30.26 -7.08 -5.07
C ASN A 113 -29.62 -5.76 -4.58
N TYR A 114 -28.67 -5.78 -3.64
CA TYR A 114 -28.11 -4.52 -3.11
C TYR A 114 -26.59 -4.58 -3.03
N ILE A 115 -25.93 -4.43 -4.18
CA ILE A 115 -24.59 -3.86 -4.23
C ILE A 115 -24.83 -2.39 -4.54
N ALA A 116 -24.51 -1.48 -3.62
CA ALA A 116 -24.73 -0.07 -3.87
C ALA A 116 -23.93 0.34 -5.11
N SER A 117 -24.54 1.13 -5.99
CA SER A 117 -23.87 1.68 -7.16
C SER A 117 -22.69 2.52 -6.68
N ILE A 118 -21.50 1.96 -6.74
CA ILE A 118 -20.29 2.72 -6.47
C ILE A 118 -20.10 3.71 -7.60
N ASP A 119 -19.62 4.90 -7.26
CA ASP A 119 -19.16 5.88 -8.23
C ASP A 119 -17.89 5.36 -8.93
N THR A 120 -18.09 4.51 -9.93
CA THR A 120 -17.05 3.86 -10.73
C THR A 120 -16.23 4.88 -11.51
N VAL A 121 -16.86 5.97 -11.94
CA VAL A 121 -16.21 7.08 -12.64
C VAL A 121 -15.22 7.76 -11.72
N LYS A 122 -15.65 8.15 -10.51
CA LYS A 122 -14.76 8.74 -9.51
C LYS A 122 -13.64 7.79 -9.11
N LEU A 123 -13.94 6.51 -8.88
CA LEU A 123 -12.92 5.52 -8.53
C LEU A 123 -11.88 5.35 -9.64
N ARG A 124 -12.31 5.26 -10.91
CA ARG A 124 -11.42 5.19 -12.07
C ARG A 124 -10.47 6.40 -12.12
N ASP A 125 -11.03 7.60 -12.00
CA ASP A 125 -10.27 8.84 -12.14
C ASP A 125 -9.26 9.01 -11.00
N LEU A 126 -9.65 8.65 -9.77
CA LEU A 126 -8.73 8.60 -8.62
C LEU A 126 -7.60 7.58 -8.82
N LEU A 127 -7.93 6.37 -9.27
CA LEU A 127 -6.95 5.32 -9.55
C LEU A 127 -5.99 5.70 -10.67
N GLN A 128 -6.47 6.35 -11.74
CA GLN A 128 -5.62 6.86 -12.81
C GLN A 128 -4.66 7.94 -12.31
N LYS A 129 -5.16 8.89 -11.52
CA LYS A 129 -4.34 9.94 -10.93
C LYS A 129 -3.26 9.36 -10.01
N CYS A 130 -3.62 8.40 -9.16
CA CYS A 130 -2.67 7.71 -8.28
C CYS A 130 -1.64 6.91 -9.08
N LYS A 131 -2.06 6.23 -10.14
CA LYS A 131 -1.15 5.49 -11.03
C LYS A 131 -0.09 6.42 -11.61
N SER A 132 -0.50 7.51 -12.26
CA SER A 132 0.44 8.46 -12.87
C SER A 132 1.40 9.04 -11.83
N ALA A 133 0.89 9.48 -10.68
CA ALA A 133 1.73 10.05 -9.63
C ALA A 133 2.75 9.05 -9.03
N LEU A 134 2.38 7.76 -8.94
CA LEU A 134 3.31 6.70 -8.50
C LEU A 134 4.34 6.35 -9.59
N GLU A 135 3.93 6.36 -10.86
CA GLU A 135 4.84 6.18 -12.01
C GLU A 135 5.85 7.33 -12.10
N ASP A 136 5.41 8.58 -11.90
CA ASP A 136 6.27 9.75 -11.82
C ASP A 136 7.24 9.65 -10.63
N TRP A 137 6.76 9.20 -9.47
CA TRP A 137 7.63 8.97 -8.32
C TRP A 137 8.70 7.91 -8.63
N LEU A 138 8.33 6.80 -9.27
CA LEU A 138 9.27 5.75 -9.70
C LEU A 138 10.29 6.28 -10.70
N MET A 139 9.86 7.08 -11.67
CA MET A 139 10.77 7.70 -12.64
C MET A 139 11.78 8.62 -11.95
N ASN A 140 11.32 9.47 -11.04
CA ASN A 140 12.17 10.46 -10.37
C ASN A 140 13.13 9.85 -9.33
N ASN A 141 12.78 8.72 -8.72
CA ASN A 141 13.56 8.12 -7.63
C ASN A 141 14.36 6.87 -8.04
N VAL A 142 13.88 6.13 -9.05
CA VAL A 142 14.45 4.84 -9.47
C VAL A 142 14.93 4.89 -10.93
N GLY A 143 14.51 5.89 -11.72
CA GLY A 143 14.91 6.05 -13.12
C GLY A 143 14.18 5.10 -14.09
N THR A 144 13.15 4.41 -13.63
CA THR A 144 12.30 3.54 -14.46
C THR A 144 10.89 3.53 -13.90
N THR A 145 9.88 3.58 -14.78
CA THR A 145 8.47 3.39 -14.44
C THR A 145 8.10 1.92 -14.19
N ASP A 146 9.02 1.01 -14.52
CA ASP A 146 8.86 -0.42 -14.29
C ASP A 146 10.18 -1.10 -13.90
N PRO A 147 10.58 -1.04 -12.62
CA PRO A 147 11.71 -1.83 -12.14
C PRO A 147 11.47 -3.36 -12.10
N GLY A 148 10.28 -3.83 -12.47
CA GLY A 148 9.81 -5.20 -12.29
C GLY A 148 9.54 -5.89 -13.62
N GLY A 149 10.59 -6.05 -14.45
CA GLY A 149 10.58 -6.89 -15.66
C GLY A 149 10.39 -8.40 -15.40
N LYS A 150 9.62 -8.76 -14.39
CA LYS A 150 9.06 -10.10 -14.20
C LYS A 150 7.57 -9.96 -14.43
N THR A 151 7.18 -10.23 -15.67
CA THR A 151 5.91 -10.86 -16.05
C THR A 151 5.15 -11.28 -14.80
N GLY A 152 4.14 -10.50 -14.45
CA GLY A 152 3.36 -10.76 -13.25
C GLY A 152 2.90 -12.21 -13.27
N ILE A 153 2.67 -12.80 -12.09
CA ILE A 153 2.12 -14.17 -11.96
C ILE A 153 0.83 -14.35 -12.80
N PHE A 154 0.19 -13.24 -13.18
CA PHE A 154 -0.92 -13.18 -14.13
C PHE A 154 -0.54 -13.36 -15.62
N ASP A 155 0.65 -12.98 -16.09
CA ASP A 155 1.12 -13.32 -17.45
C ASP A 155 1.36 -14.83 -17.60
N SER A 156 1.79 -15.51 -16.53
CA SER A 156 1.87 -16.98 -16.54
C SER A 156 0.50 -17.66 -16.47
N LEU A 157 -0.53 -16.97 -15.99
CA LEU A 157 -1.92 -17.47 -15.95
C LEU A 157 -2.69 -17.17 -17.24
N ILE A 158 -2.36 -16.08 -17.92
CA ILE A 158 -2.96 -15.67 -19.18
C ILE A 158 -1.94 -16.02 -20.28
N GLY A 159 -1.90 -17.30 -20.66
CA GLY A 159 -1.01 -17.79 -21.70
C GLY A 159 -1.09 -16.93 -22.96
N ARG A 160 -0.10 -16.06 -23.16
CA ARG A 160 0.22 -15.48 -24.47
C ARG A 160 1.29 -16.36 -25.11
N ARG A 161 0.88 -17.07 -26.15
CA ARG A 161 1.75 -17.48 -27.24
C ARG A 161 2.22 -16.25 -28.01
#